data_AF-B7IKI2-F1
#
_entry.id   AF-B7IKI2-F1
#
_cell.length_a   1.000
_cell.length_b   1.000
_cell.length_c   1.000
_cell.angle_alpha   90.00
_cell.angle_beta   90.00
_cell.angle_gamma   90.00
#
_symmetry.space_group_name_H-M   'P 1'
#
loop_
_entity.id
_entity.type
_entity.pdbx_description
1 polymer ?
#
loop_
_entity_poly.entity_id
_entity_poly.type
_entity_poly.pdbx_seq_one_letter_code
_entity_poly.pdbx_strand_id
1 'polypeptide(L)'
;MKVSERLGSRLAKVPKVTSEDIGNWLAEAETESELTEELNANAVFYLALSFAYESIAADAARYFSYTDGEESVDKSMIFANYKKLSADALKKYRKYRRGKGTHQTFAKRADGR
;
A
#
# COMPACT_ATOMS: atom_id res chain seq x y z
N MET A 1 -10.86 -13.81 5.93
CA MET A 1 -10.18 -12.70 6.63
C MET A 1 -10.61 -11.43 5.94
N LYS A 2 -11.20 -10.49 6.67
CA LYS A 2 -11.65 -9.23 6.09
C LYS A 2 -10.45 -8.38 5.65
N VAL A 3 -10.61 -7.54 4.63
CA VAL A 3 -9.54 -6.64 4.14
C VAL A 3 -9.05 -5.71 5.26
N SER A 4 -9.95 -5.24 6.13
CA SER A 4 -9.63 -4.40 7.29
C SER A 4 -8.73 -5.12 8.32
N GLU A 5 -9.04 -6.37 8.67
CA GLU A 5 -8.21 -7.20 9.57
C GLU A 5 -6.83 -7.45 8.98
N ARG A 6 -6.77 -7.64 7.66
CA ARG A 6 -5.52 -7.86 6.93
C ARG A 6 -4.66 -6.60 6.88
N LEU A 7 -5.27 -5.42 6.72
CA LEU A 7 -4.60 -4.12 6.84
C LEU A 7 -4.08 -3.89 8.25
N GLY A 8 -4.92 -4.11 9.26
CA GLY A 8 -4.55 -3.96 10.67
C GLY A 8 -3.37 -4.85 11.06
N SER A 9 -3.40 -6.12 10.70
CA SER A 9 -2.26 -7.03 10.96
C SER A 9 -0.97 -6.62 10.22
N ARG A 10 -1.08 -6.06 9.01
CA ARG A 10 0.08 -5.59 8.24
C ARG A 10 0.70 -4.32 8.82
N LEU A 11 -0.12 -3.44 9.38
CA LEU A 11 0.27 -2.15 9.92
C LEU A 11 0.43 -2.16 11.45
N ALA A 12 0.26 -3.31 12.12
CA ALA A 12 0.29 -3.41 13.59
C ALA A 12 1.58 -2.91 14.25
N LYS A 13 2.70 -2.89 13.52
CA LYS A 13 4.00 -2.41 14.01
C LYS A 13 4.28 -0.95 13.63
N VAL A 14 3.39 -0.31 12.88
CA VAL A 14 3.54 1.09 12.49
C VAL A 14 3.01 1.96 13.64
N PRO A 15 3.83 2.84 14.21
CA PRO A 15 3.38 3.71 15.29
C PRO A 15 2.32 4.69 14.79
N LYS A 16 1.38 5.05 15.68
CA LYS A 16 0.32 6.06 15.44
C LYS A 16 -0.74 5.73 14.37
N VAL A 17 -0.78 4.50 13.86
CA VAL A 17 -1.90 4.06 13.01
C VAL A 17 -3.07 3.66 13.88
N THR A 18 -4.21 4.34 13.70
CA THR A 18 -5.46 4.04 14.41
C THR A 18 -6.38 3.16 13.56
N SER A 19 -7.40 2.58 14.20
CA SER A 19 -8.46 1.86 13.48
C SER A 19 -9.28 2.77 12.58
N GLU A 20 -9.38 4.06 12.91
CA GLU A 20 -10.06 5.07 12.11
C GLU A 20 -9.30 5.33 10.80
N ASP A 21 -7.97 5.45 10.87
CA ASP A 21 -7.12 5.60 9.69
C ASP A 21 -7.28 4.43 8.72
N ILE A 22 -7.33 3.20 9.26
CA ILE A 22 -7.56 1.98 8.45
C ILE A 22 -8.92 2.02 7.77
N GLY A 23 -9.95 2.49 8.46
CA GLY A 23 -11.29 2.67 7.89
C GLY A 23 -11.30 3.71 6.77
N ASN A 24 -10.63 4.85 6.98
CA ASN A 24 -10.53 5.93 6.01
C ASN A 24 -9.81 5.48 4.73
N TRP A 25 -8.65 4.82 4.85
CA TRP A 25 -7.91 4.32 3.68
C TRP A 25 -8.66 3.24 2.91
N LEU A 26 -9.47 2.43 3.62
CA LEU A 26 -10.30 1.41 2.98
C LEU A 26 -11.45 2.06 2.21
N ALA A 27 -12.16 3.01 2.81
CA ALA A 27 -13.24 3.75 2.16
C ALA A 27 -12.76 4.55 0.94
N GLU A 28 -11.59 5.18 1.06
CA GLU A 28 -10.94 5.89 -0.05
C GLU A 28 -10.56 4.92 -1.18
N ALA A 29 -10.03 3.74 -0.84
CA ALA A 29 -9.69 2.71 -1.83
C ALA A 29 -10.92 2.16 -2.56
N GLU A 30 -12.02 1.90 -1.87
CA GLU A 30 -13.27 1.45 -2.49
C GLU A 30 -13.84 2.53 -3.42
N THR A 31 -13.76 3.80 -3.00
CA THR A 31 -14.24 4.94 -3.79
C THR A 31 -13.39 5.17 -5.04
N GLU A 32 -12.06 5.16 -4.94
CA GLU A 32 -11.17 5.42 -6.09
C GLU A 32 -11.10 4.23 -7.05
N SER A 33 -11.18 3.00 -6.55
CA SER A 33 -11.12 1.81 -7.41
C SER A 33 -12.46 1.41 -8.00
N GLU A 34 -13.57 1.90 -7.45
CA GLU A 34 -14.93 1.42 -7.71
C GLU A 34 -15.06 -0.11 -7.50
N LEU A 35 -14.19 -0.69 -6.66
CA LEU A 35 -14.19 -2.11 -6.33
C LEU A 35 -14.58 -2.30 -4.87
N THR A 36 -15.41 -3.31 -4.62
CA THR A 36 -15.72 -3.78 -3.27
C THR A 36 -14.86 -4.98 -2.91
N GLU A 37 -14.80 -5.30 -1.61
CA GLU A 37 -14.14 -6.50 -1.11
C GLU A 37 -14.67 -7.78 -1.79
N GLU A 38 -15.96 -7.83 -2.11
CA GLU A 38 -16.61 -8.96 -2.77
C GLU A 38 -16.13 -9.16 -4.21
N LEU A 39 -15.92 -8.06 -4.95
CA LEU A 39 -15.45 -8.09 -6.33
C LEU A 39 -13.96 -8.44 -6.40
N ASN A 40 -13.13 -7.78 -5.57
CA ASN A 40 -11.70 -7.99 -5.59
C ASN A 40 -11.01 -7.53 -4.30
N ALA A 41 -11.17 -8.29 -3.22
CA ALA A 41 -10.51 -8.07 -1.93
C ALA A 41 -9.00 -7.78 -2.02
N ASN A 42 -8.28 -8.40 -2.96
CA ASN A 42 -6.84 -8.15 -3.11
C ASN A 42 -6.55 -6.78 -3.72
N ALA A 43 -7.32 -6.35 -4.72
CA ALA A 43 -7.14 -5.04 -5.32
C ALA A 43 -7.41 -3.93 -4.29
N VAL A 44 -8.55 -4.01 -3.58
CA VAL A 44 -8.92 -3.07 -2.52
C VAL A 44 -7.83 -3.04 -1.43
N PHE A 45 -7.37 -4.22 -0.97
CA PHE A 45 -6.28 -4.31 0.01
C PHE A 45 -5.01 -3.59 -0.44
N TYR A 46 -4.53 -3.83 -1.67
CA TYR A 46 -3.28 -3.22 -2.13
C TYR A 46 -3.38 -1.72 -2.39
N LEU A 47 -4.57 -1.23 -2.77
CA LEU A 47 -4.79 0.20 -2.95
C LEU A 47 -4.86 0.94 -1.61
N ALA A 48 -5.63 0.40 -0.65
CA ALA A 48 -5.64 0.94 0.72
C ALA A 48 -4.25 0.90 1.37
N LEU A 49 -3.45 -0.14 1.08
CA LEU A 49 -2.06 -0.23 1.53
C LEU A 49 -1.17 0.87 0.93
N SER A 50 -1.39 1.27 -0.33
CA SER A 50 -0.64 2.40 -0.90
C SER A 50 -0.98 3.71 -0.19
N PHE A 51 -2.25 3.99 0.09
CA PHE A 51 -2.65 5.20 0.82
C PHE A 51 -2.08 5.24 2.23
N ALA A 52 -2.11 4.12 2.95
CA ALA A 52 -1.47 4.00 4.25
C ALA A 52 0.02 4.39 4.20
N TYR A 53 0.78 3.82 3.26
CA TYR A 53 2.21 4.12 3.12
C TYR A 53 2.48 5.55 2.64
N GLU A 54 1.61 6.16 1.84
CA GLU A 54 1.75 7.57 1.47
C GLU A 54 1.48 8.50 2.63
N SER A 55 0.46 8.22 3.44
CA SER A 55 0.17 8.97 4.66
C SER A 55 1.34 8.91 5.65
N ILE A 56 1.87 7.71 5.90
CA ILE A 56 3.03 7.51 6.78
C ILE A 56 4.27 8.21 6.23
N ALA A 57 4.50 8.17 4.92
CA ALA A 57 5.59 8.89 4.30
C ALA A 57 5.41 10.41 4.47
N ALA A 58 4.22 10.95 4.21
CA ALA A 58 3.94 12.37 4.36
C ALA A 58 4.19 12.84 5.80
N ASP A 59 3.78 12.06 6.80
CA ASP A 59 4.07 12.38 8.19
C ASP A 59 5.56 12.31 8.51
N ALA A 60 6.29 11.31 8.00
CA ALA A 60 7.75 11.27 8.15
C ALA A 60 8.44 12.49 7.52
N ALA A 61 7.91 13.00 6.39
CA ALA A 61 8.40 14.21 5.73
C ALA A 61 8.06 15.50 6.49
N ARG A 62 6.98 15.54 7.27
CA ARG A 62 6.65 16.72 8.09
C ARG A 62 7.61 16.92 9.27
N TYR A 63 8.18 15.84 9.80
CA TYR A 63 9.11 15.87 10.94
C TYR A 63 10.57 15.66 10.53
N PHE A 64 10.95 16.09 9.32
CA PHE A 64 12.19 15.70 8.63
C PHE A 64 13.48 16.26 9.26
N SER A 65 13.42 17.34 10.03
CA SER A 65 14.56 17.87 10.76
C SER A 65 14.16 18.23 12.18
N TYR A 66 14.57 17.41 13.14
CA TYR A 66 14.61 17.81 14.54
C TYR A 66 16.09 17.91 14.92
N THR A 67 16.51 19.12 15.26
CA THR A 67 17.82 19.43 15.82
C THR A 67 17.59 19.87 17.26
N ASP A 68 18.01 19.06 18.22
CA ASP A 68 18.06 19.44 19.63
C ASP A 68 19.51 19.37 20.10
N GLY A 69 20.11 20.52 20.37
CA GLY A 69 21.52 20.62 20.76
C GLY A 69 22.47 19.93 19.76
N GLU A 70 23.12 18.85 20.20
CA GLU A 70 24.07 18.04 19.42
C GLU A 70 23.43 16.83 18.70
N GLU A 71 22.15 16.54 18.92
CA GLU A 71 21.50 15.36 18.34
C GLU A 71 20.67 15.73 17.10
N SER A 72 21.09 15.21 15.93
CA SER A 72 20.36 15.33 14.67
C SER A 72 19.81 13.96 14.25
N VAL A 73 18.49 13.83 14.11
CA VAL A 73 17.87 12.60 13.60
C VAL A 73 17.47 12.81 12.14
N ASP A 74 18.25 12.24 11.21
CA ASP A 74 17.90 12.21 9.78
C ASP A 74 16.87 11.11 9.49
N LYS A 75 15.66 11.51 9.06
CA LYS A 75 14.56 10.61 8.70
C LYS A 75 14.36 10.47 7.19
N SER A 76 15.29 10.97 6.38
CA SER A 76 15.25 10.90 4.90
C SER A 76 15.05 9.48 4.37
N MET A 77 15.72 8.51 4.97
CA MET A 77 15.59 7.10 4.58
C MET A 77 14.21 6.52 4.88
N ILE A 78 13.54 6.98 5.94
CA ILE A 78 12.20 6.49 6.32
C ILE A 78 11.18 6.90 5.27
N PHE A 79 11.20 8.17 4.86
CA PHE A 79 10.36 8.69 3.79
C PHE A 79 10.54 7.90 2.49
N ALA A 80 11.79 7.75 2.04
CA ALA A 80 12.12 7.06 0.80
C ALA A 80 11.65 5.59 0.83
N ASN A 81 11.81 4.91 1.96
CA ASN A 81 11.38 3.53 2.13
C ASN A 81 9.85 3.38 2.04
N TYR A 82 9.08 4.23 2.70
CA TYR A 82 7.61 4.17 2.63
C TYR A 82 7.07 4.54 1.24
N LYS A 83 7.68 5.52 0.56
CA LYS A 83 7.32 5.81 -0.85
C LYS A 83 7.59 4.63 -1.78
N LYS A 84 8.70 3.90 -1.58
CA LYS A 84 9.00 2.69 -2.34
C LYS A 84 7.96 1.59 -2.07
N LEU A 85 7.59 1.37 -0.82
CA LEU A 85 6.54 0.41 -0.43
C LEU A 85 5.18 0.77 -1.04
N SER A 86 4.81 2.05 -1.06
CA SER A 86 3.59 2.52 -1.72
C SER A 86 3.60 2.22 -3.22
N ALA A 87 4.70 2.53 -3.91
CA ALA A 87 4.84 2.23 -5.33
C ALA A 87 4.71 0.73 -5.64
N ASP A 88 5.28 -0.13 -4.78
CA ASP A 88 5.16 -1.58 -4.93
C ASP A 88 3.75 -2.10 -4.62
N ALA A 89 3.03 -1.47 -3.68
CA ALA A 89 1.62 -1.74 -3.43
C ALA A 89 0.76 -1.38 -4.66
N LEU A 90 0.98 -0.22 -5.28
CA LEU A 90 0.31 0.18 -6.52
C LEU A 90 0.56 -0.78 -7.68
N LYS A 91 1.80 -1.29 -7.83
CA LYS A 91 2.10 -2.33 -8.84
C LYS A 91 1.25 -3.59 -8.61
N LYS A 92 1.11 -4.01 -7.35
CA LYS A 92 0.27 -5.16 -6.98
C LYS A 92 -1.20 -4.85 -7.22
N TYR A 93 -1.71 -3.70 -6.82
CA TYR A 93 -3.08 -3.26 -7.13
C TYR A 93 -3.37 -3.35 -8.63
N ARG A 94 -2.52 -2.77 -9.49
CA ARG A 94 -2.67 -2.84 -10.95
C ARG A 94 -2.70 -4.28 -11.47
N LYS A 95 -1.88 -5.17 -10.88
CA LYS A 95 -1.87 -6.61 -11.21
C LYS A 95 -3.19 -7.28 -10.83
N TYR A 96 -3.73 -7.01 -9.66
CA TYR A 96 -4.99 -7.62 -9.21
C TYR A 96 -6.22 -7.02 -9.90
N ARG A 97 -6.20 -5.72 -10.22
CA ARG A 97 -7.28 -5.03 -10.95
C ARG A 97 -7.45 -5.57 -12.37
N ARG A 98 -6.36 -5.94 -13.05
CA ARG A 98 -6.39 -6.53 -14.39
C ARG A 98 -6.82 -8.00 -14.42
N GLY A 99 -7.26 -8.56 -13.28
CA GLY A 99 -7.57 -9.99 -13.10
C GLY A 99 -6.39 -10.76 -12.50
N LYS A 100 -6.68 -11.79 -11.68
CA LYS A 100 -5.70 -12.67 -10.99
C LYS A 100 -4.46 -12.80 -11.84
N GLY A 101 -3.40 -12.11 -11.40
CA GLY A 101 -2.29 -11.69 -12.25
C GLY A 101 -1.97 -12.71 -13.30
N THR A 102 -2.21 -12.29 -14.56
CA THR A 102 -1.99 -13.06 -15.78
C THR A 102 -0.87 -14.06 -15.53
N HIS A 103 -1.22 -15.35 -15.40
CA HIS A 103 -0.28 -16.35 -15.89
C HIS A 103 0.11 -15.81 -17.25
N GLN A 104 1.40 -15.57 -17.47
CA GLN A 104 1.86 -15.49 -18.84
C GLN A 104 1.47 -16.83 -19.45
N THR A 105 0.27 -16.89 -20.03
CA THR A 105 -0.01 -17.82 -21.09
C THR A 105 0.94 -17.36 -22.17
N PHE A 106 2.15 -17.92 -22.14
CA PHE A 106 2.95 -18.00 -23.34
C PHE A 106 1.98 -18.52 -24.38
N ALA A 107 1.58 -17.66 -25.33
CA ALA A 107 0.85 -18.13 -26.49
C ALA A 107 1.67 -19.31 -27.01
N LYS A 108 1.09 -20.51 -27.01
CA LYS A 108 1.75 -21.72 -27.48
C LYS A 108 2.37 -21.34 -28.82
N ARG A 109 3.69 -21.45 -28.96
CA ARG A 109 4.35 -21.05 -30.21
C ARG A 109 3.64 -21.78 -31.36
N ALA A 110 3.36 -21.05 -32.44
CA ALA A 110 2.60 -21.58 -33.57
C ALA A 110 3.28 -22.78 -34.26
N ASP A 111 4.56 -23.03 -33.96
CA ASP A 111 5.39 -24.11 -34.50
C ASP A 111 5.40 -25.39 -33.65
N GLY A 112 4.79 -25.41 -32.46
CA GLY A 112 4.58 -26.63 -31.67
C GLY A 112 5.84 -27.41 -31.29
N ARG A 113 7.03 -26.77 -31.25
CA ARG A 113 8.32 -27.39 -30.89
C ARG A 113 8.90 -26.82 -29.60
#